data_AF-A0A7U6QQH3-F1
#
_entry.id   AF-A0A7U6QQH3-F1
#
_cell.length_a   1.000
_cell.length_b   1.000
_cell.length_c   1.000
_cell.angle_alpha   90.00
_cell.angle_beta   90.00
_cell.angle_gamma   90.00
#
_symmetry.space_group_name_H-M   'P 1'
#
loop_
_entity.id
_entity.type
_entity.pdbx_description
1 polymer ?
#
loop_
_entity_poly.entity_id
_entity_poly.type
_entity_poly.pdbx_seq_one_letter_code
_entity_poly.pdbx_strand_id
1 'polypeptide(L)'
;MSRFVKKYNLKNDAGDPLTLTISRFRPTFVSEMLRNGVTVREIQLMLGHSSLQTTLGYIDSLDFNSMSRMKINDELEEIHQSTLDKKVEKVPEDIESKKNDELVTTFHTPSS
;
A
#
# COMPACT_ATOMS: atom_id res chain seq x y z
N MET A 1 -14.34 27.25 10.97
CA MET A 1 -13.87 26.59 9.72
C MET A 1 -14.29 27.26 8.43
N SER A 2 -15.53 27.76 8.26
CA SER A 2 -15.97 28.43 7.00
C SER A 2 -15.05 29.57 6.53
N ARG A 3 -14.52 30.39 7.45
CA ARG A 3 -13.53 31.45 7.15
C ARG A 3 -12.23 30.91 6.54
N PHE A 4 -11.78 29.72 6.96
CA PHE A 4 -10.54 29.09 6.49
C PHE A 4 -10.72 28.51 5.08
N VAL A 5 -11.85 27.82 4.84
CA VAL A 5 -12.25 27.32 3.51
C VAL A 5 -12.27 28.44 2.49
N LYS A 6 -12.91 29.56 2.83
CA LYS A 6 -13.00 30.73 1.94
C LYS A 6 -11.64 31.41 1.73
N LYS A 7 -10.83 31.55 2.78
CA LYS A 7 -9.52 32.20 2.71
C LYS A 7 -8.53 31.46 1.80
N TYR A 8 -8.53 30.13 1.85
CA TYR A 8 -7.62 29.29 1.06
C TYR A 8 -8.28 28.66 -0.16
N ASN A 9 -9.50 29.07 -0.49
CA ASN A 9 -10.28 28.56 -1.62
C ASN A 9 -10.28 27.02 -1.70
N LEU A 10 -10.43 26.36 -0.55
CA LEU A 10 -10.39 24.91 -0.46
C LEU A 10 -11.63 24.35 -1.13
N LYS A 11 -11.43 23.49 -2.13
CA LYS A 11 -12.48 22.86 -2.91
C LYS A 11 -12.43 21.34 -2.75
N ASN A 12 -13.58 20.70 -2.91
CA ASN A 12 -13.64 19.24 -3.06
C ASN A 12 -13.31 18.84 -4.52
N ASP A 13 -13.30 17.54 -4.80
CA ASP A 13 -12.98 16.99 -6.13
C ASP A 13 -14.02 17.37 -7.20
N ALA A 14 -15.22 17.80 -6.79
CA ALA A 14 -16.27 18.31 -7.67
C ALA A 14 -16.15 19.83 -7.94
N GLY A 15 -15.21 20.52 -7.30
CA GLY A 15 -14.99 21.97 -7.43
C GLY A 15 -15.82 22.86 -6.49
N ASP A 16 -16.63 22.27 -5.61
CA ASP A 16 -17.43 22.98 -4.61
C ASP A 16 -16.60 23.34 -3.36
N PRO A 17 -17.03 24.34 -2.56
CA PRO A 17 -16.37 24.68 -1.30
C PRO A 17 -16.25 23.47 -0.36
N LEU A 18 -15.03 23.24 0.14
CA LEU A 18 -14.75 22.10 1.01
C LEU A 18 -15.45 22.22 2.36
N THR A 19 -16.29 21.25 2.70
CA THR A 19 -16.84 21.13 4.06
C THR A 19 -15.77 20.59 5.01
N LEU A 20 -15.07 21.51 5.69
CA LEU A 20 -14.06 21.19 6.70
C LEU A 20 -14.69 20.86 8.05
N THR A 21 -14.73 19.58 8.41
CA THR A 21 -15.08 19.08 9.75
C THR A 21 -13.88 18.41 10.41
N ILE A 22 -13.80 18.48 11.75
CA ILE A 22 -12.69 17.90 12.53
C ILE A 22 -12.58 16.38 12.30
N SER A 23 -13.71 15.71 12.06
CA SER A 23 -13.76 14.28 11.76
C SER A 23 -12.92 13.85 10.55
N ARG A 24 -12.68 14.74 9.58
CA ARG A 24 -11.87 14.41 8.38
C ARG A 24 -10.37 14.31 8.65
N PHE A 25 -9.90 14.75 9.81
CA PHE A 25 -8.50 14.60 10.22
C PHE A 25 -8.23 13.27 10.94
N ARG A 26 -9.27 12.53 11.35
CA ARG A 26 -9.11 11.24 12.05
C ARG A 26 -8.30 10.22 11.25
N PRO A 27 -8.46 10.07 9.92
CA PRO A 27 -7.63 9.17 9.13
C PRO A 27 -6.14 9.47 9.30
N THR A 28 -5.72 10.71 9.04
CA THR A 28 -4.32 11.15 9.18
C THR A 28 -3.81 10.98 10.60
N PHE A 29 -4.62 11.32 11.60
CA PHE A 29 -4.26 11.15 13.00
C PHE A 29 -4.00 9.68 13.37
N VAL A 30 -4.86 8.77 12.92
CA VAL A 30 -4.68 7.32 13.12
C VAL A 30 -3.48 6.79 12.34
N SER A 31 -3.22 7.31 11.13
CA SER A 31 -2.01 6.97 10.37
C SER A 31 -0.74 7.31 11.14
N GLU A 32 -0.66 8.50 11.73
CA GLU A 32 0.49 8.92 12.55
C GLU A 32 0.64 8.06 13.81
N MET A 33 -0.47 7.73 14.47
CA MET A 33 -0.45 6.82 15.63
C MET A 33 0.15 5.45 15.26
N LEU A 34 -0.28 4.87 14.14
CA LEU A 34 0.24 3.57 13.67
C LEU A 34 1.72 3.65 13.30
N ARG A 35 2.16 4.72 12.62
CA ARG A 35 3.59 4.94 12.31
C ARG A 35 4.45 5.03 13.56
N ASN A 36 3.92 5.63 14.62
CA ASN A 36 4.60 5.79 15.90
C ASN A 36 4.49 4.55 16.82
N GLY A 37 3.92 3.44 16.34
CA GLY A 37 3.82 2.19 17.08
C GLY A 37 2.78 2.21 18.21
N VAL A 38 1.82 3.14 18.19
CA VAL A 38 0.73 3.21 19.17
C VAL A 38 -0.13 1.95 19.04
N THR A 39 -0.52 1.35 20.16
CA THR A 39 -1.30 0.11 20.14
C THR A 39 -2.73 0.36 19.68
N VAL A 40 -3.36 -0.64 19.07
CA VAL A 40 -4.77 -0.56 18.64
C VAL A 40 -5.71 -0.21 19.80
N ARG A 41 -5.37 -0.64 21.02
CA ARG A 41 -6.16 -0.31 22.22
C ARG A 41 -6.07 1.16 22.60
N GLU A 42 -4.89 1.76 22.50
CA GLU A 42 -4.72 3.21 22.72
C GLU A 42 -5.41 4.01 21.61
N ILE A 43 -5.30 3.58 20.36
CA ILE A 43 -6.03 4.17 19.23
C ILE A 43 -7.54 4.15 19.49
N GLN A 44 -8.08 3.01 19.97
CA GLN A 44 -9.49 2.91 20.34
C GLN A 44 -9.89 3.98 21.37
N LEU A 45 -9.11 4.13 22.43
CA LEU A 45 -9.38 5.11 23.50
C LEU A 45 -9.35 6.54 22.97
N MET A 46 -8.37 6.87 22.12
CA MET A 46 -8.21 8.19 21.51
C MET A 46 -9.36 8.53 20.54
N LEU A 47 -9.89 7.53 19.84
CA LEU A 47 -11.04 7.70 18.95
C LEU A 47 -12.39 7.69 19.70
N GLY A 48 -12.41 7.26 20.97
CA GLY A 48 -13.63 7.11 21.75
C GLY A 48 -14.54 6.00 21.23
N HIS A 49 -13.97 4.97 20.59
CA HIS A 49 -14.75 3.86 20.04
C HIS A 49 -15.21 2.91 21.15
N SER A 50 -16.47 2.51 21.08
CA SER A 50 -17.12 1.63 22.07
C SER A 50 -16.53 0.22 22.10
N SER A 51 -15.96 -0.25 20.98
CA SER A 51 -15.39 -1.59 20.87
C SER A 51 -14.09 -1.61 20.08
N LEU A 52 -13.30 -2.65 20.32
CA LEU A 52 -12.10 -2.91 19.54
C LEU A 52 -12.44 -3.24 18.08
N GLN A 53 -13.54 -3.96 17.85
CA GLN A 53 -14.02 -4.32 16.52
C GLN A 53 -14.35 -3.08 15.66
N THR A 54 -14.98 -2.07 16.26
CA THR A 54 -15.24 -0.77 15.59
C THR A 54 -13.94 -0.09 15.18
N THR A 55 -12.91 -0.16 16.04
CA THR A 55 -11.60 0.44 15.75
C THR A 55 -10.87 -0.31 14.65
N LEU A 56 -10.90 -1.63 14.68
CA LEU A 56 -10.26 -2.46 13.67
C LEU A 56 -10.93 -2.26 12.31
N GLY A 57 -12.27 -2.32 12.24
CA GLY A 57 -13.00 -2.05 11.02
C GLY A 57 -12.81 -0.62 10.49
N TYR A 58 -12.68 0.37 11.38
CA TYR A 58 -12.30 1.72 10.97
C TYR A 58 -10.90 1.76 10.35
N ILE A 59 -9.88 1.20 11.02
CA ILE A 59 -8.50 1.12 10.52
C ILE A 59 -8.48 0.40 9.16
N ASP A 60 -9.16 -0.73 9.03
CA ASP A 60 -9.22 -1.48 7.77
C ASP A 60 -9.86 -0.63 6.66
N SER A 61 -10.95 0.09 6.96
CA SER A 61 -11.62 0.97 6.00
C SER A 61 -10.80 2.17 5.54
N LEU A 62 -9.78 2.57 6.32
CA LEU A 62 -8.87 3.65 5.93
C LEU A 62 -7.91 3.23 4.82
N ASP A 63 -7.96 1.97 4.40
CA ASP A 63 -7.17 1.42 3.30
C ASP A 63 -5.68 1.73 3.52
N PHE A 64 -5.17 1.39 4.72
CA PHE A 64 -3.72 1.34 5.03
C PHE A 64 -2.95 0.40 4.09
N ASN A 65 -3.65 -0.26 3.17
CA ASN A 65 -3.14 -0.78 1.93
C ASN A 65 -2.19 0.21 1.21
N SER A 66 -2.33 1.54 1.32
CA SER A 66 -1.30 2.45 0.78
C SER A 66 0.06 2.25 1.46
N MET A 67 0.08 2.10 2.78
CA MET A 67 1.31 1.90 3.56
C MET A 67 1.88 0.49 3.41
N SER A 68 1.00 -0.52 3.37
CA SER A 68 1.39 -1.89 3.04
C SER A 68 1.95 -1.98 1.61
N ARG A 69 1.30 -1.35 0.63
CA ARG A 69 1.78 -1.27 -0.76
C ARG A 69 3.07 -0.48 -0.88
N MET A 70 3.24 0.63 -0.16
CA MET A 70 4.50 1.38 -0.16
C MET A 70 5.64 0.49 0.34
N LYS A 71 5.46 -0.18 1.48
CA LYS A 71 6.50 -1.06 2.03
C LYS A 71 6.78 -2.28 1.13
N ILE A 72 5.73 -2.89 0.57
CA ILE A 72 5.87 -3.97 -0.42
C ILE A 72 6.60 -3.48 -1.67
N ASN A 73 6.29 -2.28 -2.16
CA ASN A 73 6.95 -1.70 -3.32
C ASN A 73 8.43 -1.40 -3.03
N ASP A 74 8.73 -0.84 -1.86
CA ASP A 74 10.11 -0.58 -1.43
C ASP A 74 10.93 -1.89 -1.37
N GLU A 75 10.38 -2.97 -0.80
CA GLU A 75 11.03 -4.29 -0.77
C GLU A 75 11.18 -4.91 -2.17
N LEU A 76 10.18 -4.74 -3.05
CA LEU A 76 10.24 -5.23 -4.44
C LEU A 76 11.30 -4.48 -5.28
N GLU A 77 11.45 -3.17 -5.07
CA GLU A 77 12.50 -2.35 -5.69
C GLU A 77 13.89 -2.81 -5.24
N GLU A 78 14.07 -3.12 -3.96
CA GLU A 78 15.33 -3.65 -3.42
C GLU A 78 15.71 -5.01 -4.03
N ILE A 79 14.74 -5.94 -4.15
CA ILE A 79 14.94 -7.24 -4.81
C ILE A 79 15.27 -7.05 -6.30
N HIS A 80 14.63 -6.10 -6.97
CA HIS A 80 14.88 -5.81 -8.37
C HIS A 80 16.30 -5.27 -8.57
N GLN A 81 16.72 -4.29 -7.78
CA GLN A 81 18.04 -3.69 -7.86
C GLN A 81 19.15 -4.70 -7.56
N SER A 82 18.99 -5.50 -6.51
CA SER A 82 19.94 -6.57 -6.17
C SER A 82 20.07 -7.65 -7.27
N THR A 83 19.02 -7.89 -8.05
CA THR A 83 19.07 -8.80 -9.22
C THR A 83 19.83 -8.20 -10.40
N LEU A 84 19.70 -6.89 -10.64
CA LEU A 84 20.46 -6.18 -11.67
C LEU A 84 21.96 -6.14 -11.34
N ASP A 85 22.31 -5.91 -10.07
CA ASP A 85 23.70 -5.84 -9.61
C ASP A 85 24.40 -7.22 -9.68
N LYS A 86 23.65 -8.33 -9.55
CA LYS A 86 24.19 -9.70 -9.63
C LYS A 86 24.61 -10.13 -11.06
N LYS A 87 24.14 -9.45 -12.11
CA LYS A 87 24.47 -9.80 -13.51
C LYS A 87 25.87 -9.32 -13.96
N VAL A 88 26.60 -8.58 -13.12
CA VAL A 88 27.91 -8.01 -13.48
C VAL A 88 29.08 -8.99 -13.23
N GLU A 89 28.85 -10.15 -12.61
CA GLU A 89 29.86 -11.23 -12.61
C GLU A 89 29.86 -11.97 -13.96
N LYS A 90 30.85 -11.59 -14.76
CA LYS A 90 31.20 -12.06 -16.10
C LYS A 90 31.11 -13.58 -16.23
N VAL A 91 30.26 -14.06 -17.15
CA VAL A 91 30.36 -15.42 -17.68
C VAL A 91 31.30 -15.38 -18.90
N PRO A 92 32.38 -16.20 -18.94
CA PRO A 92 33.28 -16.26 -20.10
C PRO A 92 32.54 -16.76 -21.34
N GLU A 93 32.89 -16.18 -22.48
CA GLU A 93 32.48 -16.61 -23.82
C GLU A 93 32.86 -18.08 -24.10
N ASP A 94 32.05 -18.69 -24.97
CA ASP A 94 32.22 -19.98 -25.66
C ASP A 94 31.76 -21.26 -24.93
N ILE A 95 30.67 -21.87 -25.42
CA ILE A 95 30.62 -23.24 -25.95
C ILE A 95 29.37 -23.41 -26.83
N GLU A 96 29.60 -24.01 -27.99
CA GLU A 96 28.77 -24.11 -29.18
C GLU A 96 27.44 -24.89 -29.05
N SER A 97 26.54 -24.54 -29.97
CA SER A 97 25.21 -25.07 -30.25
C SER A 97 25.17 -26.59 -30.50
N LYS A 98 24.31 -27.32 -29.79
CA LYS A 98 23.74 -28.60 -30.27
C LYS A 98 22.24 -28.71 -29.98
N LYS A 99 21.55 -29.21 -31.02
CA LYS A 99 20.12 -29.22 -31.34
C LYS A 99 19.26 -30.23 -30.56
N ASN A 100 17.98 -29.86 -30.45
CA ASN A 100 16.74 -30.66 -30.42
C ASN A 100 16.41 -31.55 -29.19
N ASP A 101 15.39 -31.14 -28.43
CA ASP A 101 14.11 -31.88 -28.39
C ASP A 101 13.01 -31.01 -27.76
N GLU A 102 11.92 -30.79 -28.49
CA GLU A 102 10.73 -30.06 -28.05
C GLU A 102 9.94 -30.89 -27.03
N LEU A 103 10.02 -30.56 -25.74
CA LEU A 103 9.07 -31.08 -24.74
C LEU A 103 7.87 -30.13 -24.63
N VAL A 104 6.95 -30.19 -25.61
CA VAL A 104 5.66 -29.48 -25.53
C VAL A 104 4.80 -30.18 -24.46
N THR A 105 4.65 -29.57 -23.29
CA THR A 105 3.73 -30.06 -22.25
C THR A 105 2.39 -29.34 -22.37
N THR A 106 1.39 -30.01 -22.94
CA THR A 106 0.01 -29.52 -23.00
C THR A 106 -0.77 -30.01 -21.79
N PHE A 107 -1.44 -29.09 -21.07
CA PHE A 107 -2.31 -29.42 -19.95
C PHE A 107 -3.79 -29.43 -20.38
N HIS A 108 -4.53 -30.47 -20.02
CA HIS A 108 -5.98 -30.56 -20.21
C HIS A 108 -6.71 -30.46 -18.86
N THR A 109 -7.75 -29.62 -18.82
CA THR A 109 -8.64 -29.46 -17.65
C THR A 109 -9.88 -30.34 -17.82
N PRO A 110 -10.32 -31.12 -16.81
CA PRO A 110 -11.52 -31.92 -16.92
C PRO A 110 -12.76 -31.07 -16.61
N SER A 111 -13.76 -31.12 -17.49
CA SER A 111 -15.09 -30.56 -17.26
C SER A 111 -15.96 -31.57 -16.50
N SER A 112 -16.56 -31.14 -15.39
CA SER A 112 -17.73 -31.81 -14.79
C SER A 112 -19.01 -31.41 -15.52
#